data_AF-A0A5N3RBY3-F1
#
_entry.id   AF-A0A5N3RBY3-F1
#
_cell.length_a   1.000
_cell.length_b   1.000
_cell.length_c   1.000
_cell.angle_alpha   90.00
_cell.angle_beta   90.00
_cell.angle_gamma   90.00
#
_symmetry.space_group_name_H-M   'P 1'
#
loop_
_entity.id
_entity.type
_entity.pdbx_description
1 polymer ?
#
loop_
_entity_poly.entity_id
_entity_poly.type
_entity_poly.pdbx_seq_one_letter_code
_entity_poly.pdbx_strand_id
1 'polypeptide(L)'
;MLLTYGFLGIVGVIWLVYSRNPNSFELTADTLKIFNESLNAGVLLVIPFIFGALGAFTRMLIASVDMMKLVPVVLSSGLMAMFSWVAIKSQVLLAILAPHLDKKNITESITSQMGSDFYLMAIIAVVVGMFSSNMFIFVEQRVTQATSQKSNSA
;
A
#
# COMPACT_ATOMS: atom_id res chain seq x y z
N MET A 1 22.52 -25.62 -8.91
CA MET A 1 23.13 -26.19 -7.70
C MET A 1 22.81 -25.38 -6.45
N LEU A 2 23.12 -24.08 -6.39
CA LEU A 2 22.88 -23.25 -5.19
C LEU A 2 21.39 -23.11 -4.81
N LEU A 3 20.52 -22.93 -5.80
CA LEU A 3 19.05 -22.93 -5.64
C LEU A 3 18.50 -24.28 -5.14
N THR A 4 19.08 -25.38 -5.60
CA THR A 4 18.67 -26.74 -5.22
C THR A 4 19.06 -27.07 -3.78
N TYR A 5 20.26 -26.66 -3.33
CA TYR A 5 20.68 -26.79 -1.94
C TYR A 5 19.92 -25.85 -1.00
N GLY A 6 19.60 -24.63 -1.45
CA GLY A 6 18.75 -23.71 -0.68
C GLY A 6 17.35 -24.27 -0.45
N PHE A 7 16.74 -24.85 -1.48
CA PHE A 7 15.43 -25.51 -1.37
C PHE A 7 15.46 -26.71 -0.43
N LEU A 8 16.46 -27.59 -0.56
CA LEU A 8 16.66 -28.73 0.34
C LEU A 8 16.89 -28.30 1.80
N GLY A 9 17.60 -27.18 2.01
CA GLY A 9 17.80 -26.61 3.34
C GLY A 9 16.49 -26.12 3.98
N ILE A 10 15.65 -25.41 3.22
CA ILE A 10 14.34 -24.94 3.70
C ILE A 10 13.43 -26.13 4.04
N VAL A 11 13.36 -27.13 3.16
CA VAL A 11 12.56 -28.35 3.40
C VAL A 11 13.08 -29.11 4.63
N GLY A 12 14.41 -29.19 4.80
CA GLY A 12 15.03 -29.82 5.97
C GLY A 12 14.71 -29.12 7.28
N VAL A 13 14.71 -27.78 7.29
CA VAL A 13 14.33 -26.98 8.48
C VAL A 13 12.84 -27.18 8.82
N ILE A 14 11.95 -27.16 7.82
CA ILE A 14 10.51 -27.39 8.02
C ILE A 14 10.27 -28.80 8.59
N TRP A 15 10.97 -29.81 8.05
CA TRP A 15 10.89 -31.18 8.55
C TRP A 15 11.37 -31.30 10.00
N LEU A 16 12.48 -30.63 10.35
CA LEU A 16 13.02 -30.62 11.71
C LEU A 16 12.06 -29.95 12.70
N VAL A 17 11.42 -28.84 12.29
CA VAL A 17 10.37 -28.16 13.08
C VAL A 17 9.16 -29.07 13.28
N TYR A 18 8.70 -29.75 12.21
CA TYR A 18 7.59 -30.70 12.25
C TYR A 18 7.86 -31.89 13.18
N SER A 19 9.03 -32.53 13.06
CA SER A 19 9.39 -33.68 13.90
C SER A 19 9.59 -33.31 15.37
N ARG A 20 9.98 -32.08 15.68
CA ARG A 20 10.19 -31.62 17.07
C ARG A 20 8.94 -31.03 17.71
N ASN A 21 8.01 -30.50 16.92
CA ASN A 21 6.78 -29.86 17.41
C ASN A 21 5.58 -30.23 16.52
N PRO A 22 5.03 -31.45 16.64
CA PRO A 22 3.91 -31.89 15.80
C PRO A 22 2.66 -31.01 15.96
N ASN A 23 2.43 -30.41 17.13
CA ASN A 23 1.28 -29.52 17.38
C ASN A 23 1.51 -28.07 16.91
N SER A 24 2.69 -27.71 16.39
CA SER A 24 2.96 -26.35 15.89
C SER A 24 2.22 -26.00 14.59
N PHE A 25 1.61 -27.00 13.95
CA PHE A 25 0.77 -26.85 12.75
C PHE A 25 -0.73 -26.95 13.05
N GLU A 26 -1.12 -27.14 14.31
CA GLU A 26 -2.52 -27.00 14.70
C GLU A 26 -2.88 -25.52 14.74
N LEU A 27 -3.78 -25.09 13.86
CA LEU A 27 -4.28 -23.73 13.90
C LEU A 27 -5.14 -23.56 15.15
N THR A 28 -4.62 -22.82 16.12
CA THR A 28 -5.41 -22.33 17.25
C THR A 28 -6.62 -21.54 16.75
N ALA A 29 -7.74 -21.59 17.48
CA ALA A 29 -8.95 -20.84 17.15
C ALA A 29 -8.67 -19.33 16.93
N ASP A 30 -7.73 -18.77 17.69
CA ASP A 30 -7.28 -17.37 17.54
C ASP A 30 -6.59 -17.11 16.19
N THR A 31 -5.74 -18.04 15.73
CA THR A 31 -5.07 -17.93 14.42
C THR A 31 -6.08 -18.00 13.29
N LEU A 32 -7.07 -18.90 13.40
CA LEU A 32 -8.14 -19.02 12.42
C LEU A 32 -9.01 -17.75 12.37
N LYS A 33 -9.28 -17.14 13.53
CA LYS A 33 -10.02 -15.87 13.62
C LYS A 33 -9.25 -14.73 12.94
N ILE A 34 -7.97 -14.55 13.27
CA ILE A 34 -7.12 -13.51 12.66
C ILE A 34 -7.01 -13.71 11.15
N PHE A 35 -6.89 -14.96 10.69
CA PHE A 35 -6.83 -15.27 9.27
C PHE A 35 -8.12 -14.85 8.54
N ASN A 36 -9.28 -15.15 9.12
CA ASN A 36 -10.57 -14.76 8.56
C ASN A 36 -10.76 -13.23 8.54
N GLU A 37 -10.40 -12.56 9.64
CA GLU A 37 -10.43 -11.09 9.72
C GLU A 37 -9.50 -10.44 8.68
N SER A 38 -8.32 -11.02 8.46
CA SER A 38 -7.36 -10.57 7.46
C SER A 38 -7.88 -10.76 6.03
N LEU A 39 -8.54 -11.88 5.74
CA LEU A 39 -9.19 -12.10 4.44
C LEU A 39 -10.30 -11.08 4.20
N ASN A 40 -11.17 -10.85 5.19
CA ASN A 40 -12.24 -9.88 5.08
C ASN A 40 -11.70 -8.45 4.89
N ALA A 41 -10.64 -8.09 5.62
CA ALA A 41 -9.93 -6.83 5.43
C ALA A 41 -9.30 -6.73 4.03
N GLY A 42 -8.69 -7.81 3.53
CA GLY A 42 -8.13 -7.89 2.19
C GLY A 42 -9.19 -7.64 1.12
N VAL A 43 -10.37 -8.26 1.24
CA VAL A 43 -11.51 -8.03 0.34
C VAL A 43 -11.96 -6.57 0.40
N LEU A 44 -12.05 -5.98 1.60
CA LEU A 44 -12.41 -4.57 1.75
C LEU A 44 -11.41 -3.63 1.04
N LEU A 45 -10.12 -3.95 1.06
CA LEU A 45 -9.06 -3.13 0.45
C LEU A 45 -9.03 -3.19 -1.08
N VAL A 46 -9.70 -4.16 -1.70
CA VAL A 46 -9.86 -4.19 -3.15
C VAL A 46 -10.55 -2.93 -3.66
N ILE A 47 -11.49 -2.37 -2.88
CA ILE A 47 -12.23 -1.15 -3.26
C ILE A 47 -11.29 0.06 -3.44
N PRO A 48 -10.54 0.52 -2.41
CA PRO A 48 -9.60 1.62 -2.57
C PRO A 48 -8.53 1.34 -3.63
N PHE A 49 -8.12 0.09 -3.79
CA PHE A 49 -7.16 -0.29 -4.80
C PHE A 49 -7.66 0.00 -6.21
N ILE A 50 -8.89 -0.41 -6.52
CA ILE A 50 -9.49 -0.17 -7.84
C ILE A 50 -9.62 1.34 -8.09
N PHE A 51 -10.12 2.10 -7.12
CA PHE A 51 -10.26 3.56 -7.26
C PHE A 51 -8.92 4.28 -7.42
N GLY A 52 -7.91 3.91 -6.63
CA GLY A 52 -6.56 4.45 -6.74
C GLY A 52 -5.89 4.09 -8.07
N ALA A 53 -6.03 2.85 -8.51
CA ALA A 53 -5.52 2.40 -9.80
C ALA A 53 -6.21 3.14 -10.96
N LEU A 54 -7.52 3.34 -10.91
CA LEU A 54 -8.27 4.11 -11.91
C LEU A 54 -7.83 5.58 -11.95
N GLY A 55 -7.61 6.20 -10.78
CA GLY A 55 -7.08 7.56 -10.68
C GLY A 55 -5.69 7.67 -11.32
N ALA A 56 -4.79 6.76 -11.00
CA ALA A 56 -3.46 6.71 -11.60
C ALA A 56 -3.52 6.48 -13.12
N PHE A 57 -4.37 5.55 -13.56
CA PHE A 57 -4.53 5.23 -14.97
C PHE A 57 -5.02 6.43 -15.79
N THR A 58 -6.07 7.11 -15.32
CA THR A 58 -6.59 8.32 -15.96
C THR A 58 -5.55 9.44 -16.02
N ARG A 59 -4.80 9.65 -14.92
CA ARG A 59 -3.68 10.61 -14.89
C ARG A 59 -2.59 10.26 -15.91
N MET A 60 -2.19 9.00 -16.02
CA MET A 60 -1.17 8.55 -16.96
C MET A 60 -1.60 8.71 -18.42
N LEU A 61 -2.88 8.45 -18.74
CA LEU A 61 -3.44 8.71 -20.07
C LEU A 61 -3.34 10.20 -20.44
N ILE A 62 -3.63 11.08 -19.50
CA ILE A 62 -3.51 12.54 -19.71
C ILE A 62 -2.03 12.95 -19.88
N ALA A 63 -1.13 12.35 -19.11
CA ALA A 63 0.29 12.67 -19.14
C ALA A 63 1.09 12.06 -20.31
N SER A 64 0.44 11.30 -21.21
CA SER A 64 1.06 10.66 -22.39
C SER A 64 2.34 9.88 -22.06
N VAL A 65 2.35 9.18 -20.91
CA VAL A 65 3.50 8.42 -20.44
C VAL A 65 3.61 7.10 -21.19
N ASP A 66 4.86 6.65 -21.39
CA ASP A 66 5.18 5.40 -22.06
C ASP A 66 4.44 4.18 -21.44
N MET A 67 3.76 3.40 -22.28
CA MET A 67 2.88 2.31 -21.83
C MET A 67 3.63 1.22 -21.07
N MET A 68 4.92 1.04 -21.30
CA MET A 68 5.74 0.06 -20.57
C MET A 68 5.86 0.38 -19.07
N LYS A 69 5.73 1.65 -18.67
CA LYS A 69 5.80 2.08 -17.26
C LYS A 69 4.44 2.12 -16.59
N LEU A 70 3.36 1.88 -17.34
CA LEU A 70 1.99 2.03 -16.88
C LEU A 70 1.61 1.01 -15.81
N VAL A 71 1.92 -0.26 -16.02
CA VAL A 71 1.54 -1.35 -15.10
C VAL A 71 2.14 -1.17 -13.69
N PRO A 72 3.46 -1.00 -13.50
CA PRO A 72 4.01 -0.87 -12.16
C PRO A 72 3.53 0.40 -11.44
N VAL A 73 3.35 1.51 -12.17
CA VAL A 73 2.86 2.77 -11.60
C VAL A 73 1.43 2.63 -11.13
N VAL A 74 0.52 2.15 -11.99
CA VAL A 74 -0.88 1.95 -11.64
C VAL A 74 -1.05 0.99 -10.47
N LEU A 75 -0.30 -0.11 -10.46
CA LEU A 75 -0.30 -1.09 -9.37
C LEU A 75 0.18 -0.47 -8.04
N SER A 76 1.29 0.26 -8.07
CA SER A 76 1.82 0.94 -6.88
C SER A 76 0.88 2.02 -6.35
N SER A 77 0.18 2.73 -7.23
CA SER A 77 -0.77 3.77 -6.86
C SER A 77 -2.05 3.19 -6.24
N GLY A 78 -2.51 2.04 -6.74
CA GLY A 78 -3.59 1.28 -6.09
C GLY A 78 -3.22 0.82 -4.68
N LEU A 79 -2.01 0.29 -4.49
CA LEU A 79 -1.50 -0.08 -3.15
C LEU A 79 -1.40 1.14 -2.22
N MET A 80 -0.94 2.27 -2.74
CA MET A 80 -0.85 3.51 -1.98
C MET A 80 -2.24 4.01 -1.53
N ALA A 81 -3.27 3.83 -2.36
CA ALA A 81 -4.66 4.12 -1.98
C ALA A 81 -5.18 3.16 -0.90
N MET A 82 -4.83 1.86 -0.93
CA MET A 82 -5.15 0.93 0.16
C MET A 82 -4.57 1.41 1.49
N PHE A 83 -3.28 1.77 1.52
CA PHE A 83 -2.63 2.26 2.74
C PHE A 83 -3.24 3.56 3.25
N SER A 84 -3.58 4.49 2.35
CA SER A 84 -4.27 5.72 2.72
C SER A 84 -5.65 5.42 3.34
N TRP A 85 -6.41 4.51 2.75
CA TRP A 85 -7.72 4.11 3.26
C TRP A 85 -7.61 3.49 4.67
N VAL A 86 -6.64 2.61 4.90
CA VAL A 86 -6.36 2.05 6.23
C VAL A 86 -5.94 3.13 7.21
N ALA A 87 -5.04 4.05 6.82
CA ALA A 87 -4.56 5.12 7.69
C ALA A 87 -5.68 6.07 8.14
N ILE A 88 -6.62 6.38 7.25
CA ILE A 88 -7.79 7.22 7.57
C ILE A 88 -8.76 6.44 8.46
N LYS A 89 -9.12 5.20 8.08
CA LYS A 89 -10.10 4.39 8.83
C LYS A 89 -9.61 3.99 10.23
N SER A 90 -8.31 3.77 10.39
CA SER A 90 -7.69 3.43 11.67
C SER A 90 -7.53 4.63 12.61
N GLN A 91 -7.82 5.85 12.16
CA GLN A 91 -7.57 7.10 12.90
C GLN A 91 -6.12 7.25 13.41
N VAL A 92 -5.18 6.44 12.92
CA VAL A 92 -3.77 6.50 13.30
C VAL A 92 -3.17 7.85 12.94
N LEU A 93 -3.57 8.41 11.79
CA LEU A 93 -3.19 9.75 11.39
C LEU A 93 -3.67 10.80 12.42
N LEU A 94 -4.89 10.64 12.94
CA LEU A 94 -5.45 11.49 13.97
C LEU A 94 -4.73 11.34 15.31
N ALA A 95 -4.37 10.13 15.73
CA ALA A 95 -3.62 9.90 16.95
C ALA A 95 -2.23 10.58 16.94
N ILE A 96 -1.60 10.68 15.77
CA ILE A 96 -0.30 11.37 15.60
C ILE A 96 -0.48 12.90 15.53
N LEU A 97 -1.56 13.39 14.90
CA LEU A 97 -1.81 14.83 14.75
C LEU A 97 -2.55 15.48 15.94
N ALA A 98 -3.27 14.72 16.77
CA ALA A 98 -3.98 15.19 17.95
C ALA A 98 -3.17 16.18 18.82
N PRO A 99 -1.91 15.89 19.23
CA PRO A 99 -1.12 16.83 20.04
C PRO A 99 -0.80 18.17 19.33
N HIS A 100 -0.94 18.22 18.00
CA HIS A 100 -0.72 19.42 17.19
C HIS A 100 -2.04 20.15 16.82
N LEU A 101 -3.17 19.45 16.88
CA LEU A 101 -4.51 19.97 16.55
C LEU A 101 -5.22 20.60 17.76
N ASP A 102 -4.93 20.13 18.98
CA ASP A 102 -5.42 20.75 20.22
C ASP A 102 -4.98 22.21 20.37
N LYS A 103 -3.87 22.60 19.72
CA LYS A 103 -3.40 23.99 19.66
C LYS A 103 -4.25 24.90 18.77
N LYS A 104 -5.18 24.35 17.97
CA LYS A 104 -5.93 25.12 16.96
C LYS A 104 -7.46 25.09 17.07
N ASN A 105 -8.08 24.36 18.01
CA ASN A 105 -9.54 24.41 18.25
C ASN A 105 -10.42 24.11 16.99
N ILE A 106 -10.00 23.21 16.09
CA ILE A 106 -10.75 22.86 14.85
C ILE A 106 -11.12 21.36 14.82
N THR A 107 -11.32 20.72 15.97
CA THR A 107 -11.16 19.26 16.06
C THR A 107 -12.47 18.44 15.99
N GLU A 108 -13.65 18.97 16.29
CA GLU A 108 -14.79 18.06 16.58
C GLU A 108 -15.70 17.67 15.40
N SER A 109 -15.83 18.47 14.33
CA SER A 109 -16.80 18.15 13.26
C SER A 109 -16.21 17.40 12.05
N ILE A 110 -14.93 17.61 11.73
CA ILE A 110 -14.28 17.04 10.54
C ILE A 110 -13.84 15.58 10.80
N THR A 111 -13.62 15.22 12.06
CA THR A 111 -12.92 13.99 12.46
C THR A 111 -13.84 12.77 12.57
N SER A 112 -15.13 12.96 12.86
CA SER A 112 -16.13 11.89 12.93
C SER A 112 -16.74 11.53 11.57
N GLN A 113 -16.78 12.48 10.63
CA GLN A 113 -17.36 12.27 9.29
C GLN A 113 -16.35 11.72 8.26
N MET A 114 -15.06 12.04 8.39
CA MET A 114 -14.05 11.65 7.41
C MET A 114 -13.78 10.14 7.33
N GLY A 115 -13.99 9.40 8.44
CA GLY A 115 -13.80 7.94 8.50
C GLY A 115 -15.04 7.12 8.12
N SER A 116 -16.21 7.74 8.03
CA SER A 116 -17.51 7.05 7.90
C SER A 116 -18.17 7.22 6.53
N ASP A 117 -17.83 8.28 5.79
CA ASP A 117 -18.40 8.50 4.46
C ASP A 117 -17.61 7.75 3.37
N PHE A 118 -18.23 6.68 2.86
CA PHE A 118 -17.69 5.85 1.79
C PHE A 118 -17.36 6.66 0.52
N TYR A 119 -18.20 7.61 0.13
CA TYR A 119 -18.00 8.36 -1.11
C TYR A 119 -16.82 9.32 -0.98
N LEU A 120 -16.67 9.95 0.18
CA LEU A 120 -15.52 10.79 0.48
C LEU A 120 -14.23 9.95 0.44
N MET A 121 -14.22 8.77 1.08
CA MET A 121 -13.08 7.87 1.02
C MET A 121 -12.76 7.40 -0.41
N ALA A 122 -13.78 7.11 -1.23
CA ALA A 122 -13.61 6.73 -2.63
C ALA A 122 -12.94 7.86 -3.44
N ILE A 123 -13.39 9.10 -3.26
CA ILE A 123 -12.77 10.27 -3.90
C ILE A 123 -11.32 10.43 -3.43
N ILE A 124 -11.06 10.30 -2.12
CA ILE A 124 -9.70 10.36 -1.58
C ILE A 124 -8.83 9.27 -2.21
N ALA A 125 -9.32 8.04 -2.34
CA ALA A 125 -8.58 6.95 -2.98
C ALA A 125 -8.19 7.29 -4.44
N VAL A 126 -9.11 7.84 -5.23
CA VAL A 126 -8.83 8.30 -6.59
C VAL A 126 -7.76 9.39 -6.59
N VAL A 127 -7.89 10.41 -5.72
CA VAL A 127 -6.95 11.53 -5.62
C VAL A 127 -5.55 11.04 -5.20
N VAL A 128 -5.47 10.12 -4.23
CA VAL A 128 -4.21 9.49 -3.80
C VAL A 128 -3.57 8.73 -4.95
N GLY A 129 -4.36 8.01 -5.74
CA GLY A 129 -3.89 7.32 -6.94
C GLY A 129 -3.29 8.28 -7.99
N MET A 130 -4.01 9.36 -8.31
CA MET A 130 -3.53 10.42 -9.20
C MET A 130 -2.25 11.07 -8.68
N PHE A 131 -2.19 11.39 -7.39
CA PHE A 131 -1.03 12.00 -6.75
C PHE A 131 0.20 11.08 -6.78
N SER A 132 0.01 9.80 -6.44
CA SER A 132 1.06 8.78 -6.44
C SER A 132 1.73 8.66 -7.81
N SER A 133 0.93 8.52 -8.87
CA SER A 133 1.46 8.45 -10.24
C SER A 133 2.23 9.71 -10.65
N ASN A 134 1.78 10.89 -10.21
CA ASN A 134 2.47 12.15 -10.49
C ASN A 134 3.81 12.25 -9.76
N MET A 135 3.87 11.81 -8.50
CA MET A 135 5.12 11.74 -7.74
C MET A 135 6.11 10.77 -8.39
N PHE A 136 5.64 9.61 -8.86
CA PHE A 136 6.49 8.65 -9.57
C PHE A 136 7.15 9.28 -10.79
N ILE A 137 6.37 9.92 -11.67
CA ILE A 137 6.87 10.59 -12.87
C ILE A 137 7.90 11.67 -12.49
N PHE A 138 7.61 12.46 -11.45
CA PHE A 138 8.52 13.50 -10.98
C PHE A 138 9.85 12.92 -10.49
N VAL A 139 9.83 11.86 -9.68
CA VAL A 139 11.04 11.20 -9.18
C VAL A 139 11.85 10.62 -10.33
N GLU A 140 11.20 9.95 -11.28
CA GLU A 140 11.85 9.39 -12.46
C GLU A 140 12.55 10.46 -13.30
N GLN A 141 11.88 11.60 -13.53
CA GLN A 141 12.46 12.74 -14.24
C GLN A 141 13.69 13.28 -13.51
N ARG A 142 13.63 13.42 -12.18
CA ARG A 142 14.76 13.90 -11.36
C ARG A 142 15.95 12.93 -11.39
N VAL A 143 15.69 11.62 -11.28
CA VAL A 143 16.74 10.59 -11.36
C VAL A 143 17.40 10.58 -12.74
N THR A 144 16.60 10.70 -13.80
CA THR A 144 17.11 10.76 -15.18
C THR A 144 17.98 12.00 -15.38
N GLN A 145 17.54 13.19 -14.95
CA GLN A 145 18.31 14.43 -15.04
C GLN A 145 19.65 14.32 -14.29
N ALA A 146 19.64 13.80 -13.06
CA ALA A 146 20.86 13.64 -12.26
C ALA A 146 21.86 12.66 -12.89
N THR A 147 21.36 11.59 -13.53
CA THR A 147 22.21 10.58 -14.18
C THR A 147 22.79 11.10 -15.50
N SER A 148 21.98 11.78 -16.32
CA SER A 148 22.43 12.38 -17.58
C SER A 148 23.41 13.52 -17.35
N GLN A 149 23.24 14.32 -16.29
CA GLN A 149 24.19 15.37 -15.94
C GLN A 149 25.54 14.79 -15.50
N LYS A 150 25.55 13.68 -14.76
CA LYS A 150 26.77 12.98 -14.37
C LYS A 150 27.50 12.34 -15.56
N SER A 151 26.75 11.86 -16.56
CA SER A 151 27.32 11.27 -17.79
C SER A 151 27.95 12.31 -18.73
N ASN A 152 27.50 13.56 -18.71
CA ASN A 152 28.04 14.65 -19.56
C ASN A 152 29.18 15.44 -18.90
N SER A 153 29.54 15.14 -17.65
CA SER A 153 30.65 15.77 -16.91
C SER A 153 31.82 14.81 -16.65
N ALA A 154 31.82 13.64 -17.30
CA ALA A 154 32.92 12.68 -17.34
C ALA A 154 33.42 12.56 -18.79
#